data_AF-A0A7C4UDL6-F1
#
_entry.id   AF-A0A7C4UDL6-F1
#
_cell.length_a   1.000
_cell.length_b   1.000
_cell.length_c   1.000
_cell.angle_alpha   90.00
_cell.angle_beta   90.00
_cell.angle_gamma   90.00
#
_symmetry.space_group_name_H-M   'P 1'
#
loop_
_entity.id
_entity.type
_entity.pdbx_description
1 polymer ?
#
loop_
_entity_poly.entity_id
_entity_poly.type
_entity_poly.pdbx_seq_one_letter_code
_entity_poly.pdbx_strand_id
1 'polypeptide(L)' 'MQALEFESRIEPNKEIVLPPNVREQIAPGRKVRVLILLEDEDSDDWARASVESFFSGEDGIEELYSQP' A
#
# COMPACT_ATOMS: atom_id res chain seq x y z
N MET A 1 1.99 -2.23 14.06
CA MET A 1 2.78 -2.45 12.82
C MET A 1 3.22 -1.07 12.33
N GLN A 2 4.45 -0.90 11.83
CA GLN A 2 4.88 0.37 11.23
C GLN A 2 4.51 0.32 9.74
N ALA A 3 3.71 1.28 9.28
CA ALA A 3 3.37 1.44 7.87
C ALA A 3 4.25 2.55 7.28
N LEU A 4 4.74 2.30 6.06
CA LEU A 4 5.61 3.22 5.32
C LEU A 4 4.86 3.60 4.04
N GLU A 5 4.49 4.87 3.93
CA GLU A 5 3.88 5.43 2.73
C GLU A 5 4.96 6.12 1.89
N PHE A 6 4.95 5.86 0.59
CA PHE A 6 5.86 6.47 -0.36
C PHE A 6 5.26 6.42 -1.76
N GLU A 7 5.58 7.43 -2.57
CA GLU A 7 5.26 7.43 -3.99
C GLU A 7 6.31 6.62 -4.77
N SER A 8 5.87 5.83 -5.75
CA SER A 8 6.74 5.09 -6.65
C SER A 8 6.00 4.74 -7.94
N ARG A 9 6.72 4.20 -8.92
CA ARG A 9 6.18 3.74 -10.18
C ARG A 9 6.40 2.23 -10.33
N ILE A 10 5.47 1.58 -11.02
CA ILE A 10 5.65 0.21 -11.49
C ILE A 10 6.49 0.27 -12.77
N GLU A 11 7.66 -0.36 -12.73
CA GLU A 11 8.59 -0.47 -13.85
C GLU A 11 8.07 -1.45 -14.92
N PRO A 12 8.57 -1.42 -16.18
CA PRO A 12 8.13 -2.31 -17.24
C PRO A 12 8.27 -3.81 -16.93
N ASN A 13 9.19 -4.17 -16.03
CA ASN A 13 9.38 -5.53 -15.54
C ASN A 13 8.42 -5.92 -14.40
N LYS A 14 7.44 -5.07 -14.07
CA LYS A 14 6.45 -5.22 -12.98
C LYS A 14 7.06 -5.18 -11.59
N GLU A 15 8.20 -4.52 -11.43
CA GLU A 15 8.80 -4.25 -10.12
C GLU A 15 8.42 -2.85 -9.61
N ILE A 16 8.30 -2.70 -8.30
CA ILE A 16 8.17 -1.40 -7.63
C ILE A 16 9.52 -1.04 -7.05
N VAL A 17 10.02 0.13 -7.39
CA VAL A 17 11.30 0.61 -6.86
C VAL A 17 11.07 1.25 -5.49
N LEU A 18 11.64 0.66 -4.44
CA LEU A 18 11.65 1.31 -3.14
C LEU A 18 12.59 2.52 -3.17
N PRO A 19 12.16 3.71 -2.72
CA PRO A 19 13.05 4.86 -2.61
C PRO A 19 14.07 4.66 -1.48
N PRO A 20 15.24 5.33 -1.52
CA PRO A 20 16.35 5.07 -0.60
C PRO A 20 15.97 5.16 0.89
N ASN A 21 15.22 6.19 1.25
CA ASN A 21 14.70 6.43 2.60
C ASN A 21 13.82 5.28 3.14
N VAL A 22 13.15 4.53 2.25
CA VAL A 22 12.33 3.37 2.64
C VAL A 22 13.20 2.12 2.76
N ARG A 23 14.18 1.93 1.86
CA ARG A 23 15.11 0.78 1.92
C ARG A 23 15.89 0.74 3.24
N GLU A 24 16.33 1.89 3.72
CA GLU A 24 17.07 2.00 4.99
C GLU A 24 16.24 1.62 6.22
N GLN A 25 14.91 1.74 6.13
CA GLN A 25 13.99 1.41 7.22
C GLN A 25 13.58 -0.08 7.23
N ILE A 26 13.80 -0.80 6.13
CA ILE A 26 13.40 -2.21 5.97
C ILE A 26 14.63 -3.10 6.13
N ALA A 27 14.77 -3.73 7.30
CA ALA A 27 15.80 -4.73 7.52
C ALA A 27 15.57 -5.97 6.62
N PRO A 28 16.63 -6.54 6.02
CA PRO A 28 16.52 -7.70 5.14
C PRO A 28 15.95 -8.91 5.89
N GLY A 29 15.19 -9.75 5.18
CA GLY A 29 14.60 -10.97 5.73
C GLY A 29 13.36 -10.78 6.61
N ARG A 30 12.88 -9.54 6.80
CA ARG A 30 11.61 -9.30 7.52
C ARG A 30 10.41 -9.62 6.64
N LYS A 31 9.43 -10.31 7.22
CA LYS A 31 8.11 -10.47 6.59
C LYS A 31 7.41 -9.11 6.55
N VAL A 32 6.96 -8.71 5.36
CA VAL A 32 6.22 -7.46 5.15
C VAL A 32 4.85 -7.75 4.55
N ARG A 33 3.91 -6.83 4.78
CA ARG A 33 2.61 -6.77 4.09
C ARG A 33 2.62 -5.49 3.27
N VAL A 34 2.33 -5.60 1.97
CA VAL A 34 2.37 -4.47 1.03
C VAL A 34 0.94 -4.12 0.63
N LEU A 35 0.63 -2.83 0.60
CA LEU A 35 -0.58 -2.27 0.00
C LEU A 35 -0.16 -1.46 -1.21
N ILE A 36 -0.78 -1.70 -2.36
CA ILE A 36 -0.51 -0.98 -3.62
C ILE A 36 -1.79 -0.24 -3.97
N LEU A 37 -1.71 1.08 -4.11
CA LEU A 37 -2.78 1.91 -4.64
C LEU A 37 -2.42 2.27 -6.07
N LEU A 38 -3.35 2.01 -6.99
CA LEU A 38 -3.24 2.43 -8.37
C LEU A 38 -4.09 3.68 -8.52
N GLU A 39 -3.48 4.78 -8.93
CA GLU A 39 -4.23 5.99 -9.29
C GLU A 39 -4.94 5.72 -10.61
N ASP A 40 -6.28 5.69 -10.56
CA ASP A 40 -7.12 5.79 -11.76
C ASP A 40 -7.36 7.28 -12.03
N GLU A 41 -7.24 7.72 -13.28
CA GLU A 41 -7.42 9.14 -13.66
C GLU A 41 -8.84 9.68 -13.32
N ASP A 42 -9.78 8.82 -12.93
CA ASP A 42 -11.18 9.12 -12.61
C ASP A 42 -11.58 8.94 -11.13
N SER A 43 -10.63 8.70 -10.20
CA SER A 43 -10.99 8.20 -8.85
C SER A 43 -10.22 8.87 -7.68
N ASP A 44 -10.33 10.18 -7.54
CA ASP A 44 -9.72 10.95 -6.43
C ASP A 44 -10.37 10.70 -5.05
N ASP A 45 -11.67 10.41 -4.98
CA ASP A 45 -12.41 10.37 -3.69
C ASP A 45 -12.25 9.06 -2.90
N TRP A 46 -12.00 7.92 -3.56
CA TRP A 46 -11.93 6.60 -2.91
C TRP A 46 -10.56 6.28 -2.28
N ALA A 47 -9.49 6.88 -2.83
CA ALA A 47 -8.13 6.62 -2.39
C ALA A 47 -7.91 7.09 -0.95
N ARG A 48 -8.45 8.25 -0.59
CA ARG A 48 -8.22 8.89 0.71
C ARG A 48 -8.89 8.15 1.87
N ALA A 49 -10.16 7.76 1.71
CA ALA A 49 -10.91 7.03 2.75
C ALA A 49 -10.30 5.65 3.05
N SER A 50 -9.87 4.93 2.01
CA SER A 50 -9.31 3.57 2.15
C SER A 50 -7.96 3.56 2.86
N VAL A 51 -7.15 4.59 2.60
CA VAL A 51 -5.86 4.80 3.26
C VAL A 51 -6.07 5.07 4.75
N GLU A 52 -6.92 6.03 5.10
CA GLU A 52 -7.19 6.39 6.50
C GLU A 52 -7.71 5.22 7.33
N SER A 53 -8.62 4.39 6.77
CA SER A 53 -9.11 3.18 7.44
C SER A 53 -8.04 2.09 7.61
N PHE A 54 -7.07 1.98 6.70
CA PHE A 54 -5.96 1.04 6.84
C PHE A 54 -4.98 1.47 7.94
N PHE A 55 -4.73 2.78 8.05
CA PHE A 55 -3.85 3.35 9.07
C PHE A 55 -4.50 3.45 10.46
N SER A 56 -5.84 3.52 10.54
CA SER A 56 -6.59 3.55 11.81
C SER A 56 -6.71 2.20 12.51
N GLY A 57 -6.37 1.09 11.83
CA GLY A 57 -6.30 -0.23 12.44
C GLY A 57 -7.66 -0.84 12.77
N GLU A 58 -8.73 -0.48 12.06
CA GLU A 58 -9.95 -1.29 12.12
C GLU A 58 -9.70 -2.63 11.40
N ASP A 59 -9.67 -3.71 12.19
CA ASP A 59 -9.78 -5.10 11.75
C ASP A 59 -11.07 -5.28 10.91
N GLY A 60 -11.03 -4.93 9.62
CA GLY A 60 -12.20 -4.94 8.74
C GLY A 60 -11.92 -5.24 7.27
N ILE A 61 -10.72 -5.74 6.95
CA ILE A 61 -10.32 -6.01 5.55
C ILE A 61 -10.80 -7.39 5.07
N GLU A 62 -11.50 -8.16 5.91
CA GLU A 62 -12.11 -9.45 5.53
C GLU A 62 -13.44 -9.28 4.78
N GLU A 63 -14.08 -8.11 4.82
CA GLU A 63 -15.42 -7.91 4.24
C GLU A 63 -15.42 -7.45 2.77
N LEU A 64 -14.29 -7.02 2.21
CA LEU A 64 -14.22 -6.52 0.82
C LEU A 64 -13.95 -7.61 -0.24
N TYR A 65 -13.59 -8.83 0.16
CA TYR A 65 -13.34 -9.96 -0.76
C TYR A 65 -14.42 -11.05 -0.72
N SER A 66 -15.51 -10.83 0.03
CA SER A 66 -16.65 -11.75 0.09
C SER A 66 -17.77 -11.27 -0.83
N GLN A 67 -17.57 -11.38 -2.15
CA GLN A 67 -18.70 -11.40 -3.09
C GLN A 67 -18.81 -12.80 -3.72
N PRO A 68 -20.02 -13.40 -3.77
CA PRO A 68 -20.28 -14.60 -4.56
C PRO A 68 -20.26 -14.31 -6.07
#